data_AF-A0A3G9EY37-F1
#
_entry.id   AF-A0A3G9EY37-F1
#
_cell.length_a   1.000
_cell.length_b   1.000
_cell.length_c   1.000
_cell.angle_alpha   90.00
_cell.angle_beta   90.00
_cell.angle_gamma   90.00
#
_symmetry.space_group_name_H-M   'P 1'
#
loop_
_entity.id
_entity.type
_entity.pdbx_description
1 polymer ?
#
loop_
_entity_poly.entity_id
_entity_poly.type
_entity_poly.pdbx_seq_one_letter_code
_entity_poly.pdbx_strand_id
1 'polypeptide(L)' 'MKYHCTMLLVLLAFLAITCDVNEAAAFPIPWGCSNYSGICRAVCLSAELPFGPFGCAKGFVCCVAHVF' A
#
# COMPACT_ATOMS: atom_id res chain seq x y z
N MET A 1 7.53 27.66 25.46
CA MET A 1 7.22 26.23 25.77
C MET A 1 5.96 25.70 25.07
N LYS A 2 4.90 26.51 24.89
CA LYS A 2 3.63 26.09 24.28
C LYS A 2 3.77 25.63 22.80
N TYR A 3 4.56 26.35 22.00
CA TYR A 3 4.79 26.04 20.58
C TYR A 3 5.52 24.72 20.33
N HIS A 4 6.46 24.34 21.20
CA HIS A 4 7.17 23.07 21.09
C HIS A 4 6.25 21.87 21.30
N CYS A 5 5.29 21.97 22.22
CA CYS A 5 4.28 20.93 22.42
C CYS A 5 3.36 20.82 21.20
N THR A 6 2.93 21.94 20.61
CA THR A 6 2.11 21.94 19.39
C THR A 6 2.84 21.31 18.21
N MET A 7 4.12 21.64 18.01
CA MET A 7 4.94 21.02 16.96
C MET A 7 5.15 19.52 17.18
N LEU A 8 5.33 19.10 18.45
CA LEU A 8 5.42 17.68 18.79
C LEU A 8 4.13 16.94 18.45
N LEU A 9 2.98 17.53 18.82
CA LEU A 9 1.65 16.97 18.52
C LEU A 9 1.40 16.83 17.01
N VAL A 10 1.82 17.83 16.22
CA VAL A 10 1.73 17.78 14.76
C VAL A 10 2.63 16.67 14.22
N LEU A 11 3.89 16.58 14.67
CA LEU A 11 4.81 15.53 14.24
C LEU A 11 4.29 14.12 14.60
N LEU A 12 3.74 13.95 15.80
CA LEU A 12 3.11 12.69 16.25
C LEU A 12 1.86 12.36 15.42
N ALA A 13 1.06 13.35 15.03
CA ALA A 13 -0.09 13.14 14.15
C ALA A 13 0.35 12.70 12.75
N PHE A 14 1.38 13.35 12.18
CA PHE A 14 1.97 12.90 10.91
C PHE A 14 2.55 11.49 11.04
N LEU A 15 3.27 11.19 12.12
CA LEU A 15 3.85 9.87 12.35
C LEU A 15 2.76 8.79 12.49
N ALA A 16 1.69 9.09 13.22
CA ALA A 16 0.53 8.21 13.36
C ALA A 16 -0.15 7.97 12.01
N ILE A 17 -0.33 9.00 11.17
CA ILE A 17 -0.86 8.83 9.81
C ILE A 17 0.11 8.02 8.93
N THR A 18 1.42 8.21 9.07
CA THR A 18 2.43 7.44 8.32
C THR A 18 2.56 5.98 8.78
N CYS A 19 2.36 5.71 10.07
CA CYS A 19 2.30 4.36 10.62
C CYS A 19 0.98 3.71 10.26
N ASP A 20 -0.12 4.47 10.24
CA ASP A 20 -1.38 3.99 9.72
C ASP A 20 -1.21 3.62 8.25
N VAL A 21 -0.57 4.39 7.36
CA VAL A 21 -0.28 3.91 5.98
C VAL A 21 0.68 2.72 5.88
N ASN A 22 1.49 2.44 6.91
CA ASN A 22 2.29 1.22 6.96
C ASN A 22 1.42 -0.02 7.28
N GLU A 23 0.40 0.14 8.13
CA GLU A 23 -0.61 -0.89 8.45
C GLU A 23 -1.85 -0.83 7.51
N ALA A 24 -2.03 0.28 6.82
CA ALA A 24 -3.05 0.64 5.84
C ALA A 24 -2.51 0.55 4.40
N ALA A 25 -1.51 -0.31 4.21
CA ALA A 25 -1.57 -1.28 3.12
C ALA A 25 -2.89 -2.09 3.13
N ALA A 26 -3.68 -2.00 4.21
CA ALA A 26 -5.08 -2.42 4.32
C ALA A 26 -6.13 -1.46 3.69
N PHE A 27 -5.79 -0.24 3.28
CA PHE A 27 -6.65 0.47 2.31
C PHE A 27 -6.40 -0.13 0.93
N PRO A 28 -7.43 -0.32 0.07
CA PRO A 28 -7.27 -0.79 -1.30
C PRO A 28 -6.70 0.35 -2.14
N ILE A 29 -5.50 0.78 -1.78
CA ILE A 29 -4.69 1.66 -2.58
C ILE A 29 -4.31 0.79 -3.79
N PRO A 30 -4.71 1.12 -5.03
CA PRO A 30 -4.32 0.35 -6.23
C PRO A 30 -2.80 0.39 -6.52
N TRP A 31 -2.01 0.87 -5.56
CA TRP A 31 -0.62 1.24 -5.74
C TRP A 31 0.20 0.05 -5.28
N GLY A 32 0.53 -0.81 -6.23
CA GLY A 32 1.74 -1.60 -6.13
C GLY A 32 1.69 -2.75 -5.13
N CYS A 33 1.80 -3.98 -5.59
CA CYS A 33 2.46 -4.99 -4.76
C CYS A 33 3.95 -4.61 -4.66
N SER A 34 4.38 -4.16 -3.47
CA SER A 34 5.67 -3.47 -3.21
C SER A 34 6.95 -4.20 -3.66
N ASN A 35 6.88 -5.45 -4.10
CA ASN A 35 8.04 -6.23 -4.55
C ASN A 35 8.04 -6.62 -6.03
N TYR A 36 6.92 -6.48 -6.74
CA TYR A 36 6.77 -7.07 -8.08
C TYR A 36 6.43 -6.06 -9.18
N SER A 37 6.46 -4.76 -8.88
CA SER A 37 6.02 -3.70 -9.82
C SER A 37 4.62 -3.95 -10.41
N GLY A 38 3.78 -4.70 -9.68
CA GLY A 38 2.46 -5.13 -10.12
C GLY A 38 1.33 -4.38 -9.42
N ILE A 39 0.11 -4.56 -9.89
CA ILE A 39 -1.09 -3.88 -9.38
C ILE A 39 -1.95 -4.90 -8.62
N CYS A 40 -2.49 -4.52 -7.47
CA CYS A 40 -3.45 -5.36 -6.75
C CYS A 40 -4.82 -5.33 -7.44
N ARG A 41 -5.31 -6.48 -7.92
CA ARG A 41 -6.63 -6.66 -8.54
C ARG A 41 -7.32 -7.91 -8.00
N ALA A 42 -8.65 -7.97 -8.02
CA ALA A 42 -9.37 -9.19 -7.66
C ALA A 42 -9.04 -10.35 -8.62
N VAL A 43 -8.88 -10.03 -9.91
CA VAL A 43 -8.47 -10.95 -10.98
C VAL A 43 -7.55 -10.19 -11.94
N CYS A 44 -6.50 -10.85 -12.44
CA CYS A 44 -5.55 -10.27 -13.39
C CYS A 44 -6.11 -10.25 -14.81
N LEU A 45 -5.64 -9.30 -15.64
CA LEU A 45 -5.93 -9.32 -17.08
C LEU A 45 -5.21 -10.50 -17.74
N SER A 46 -5.68 -10.94 -18.90
CA SER A 46 -5.10 -12.08 -19.64
C SER A 46 -3.62 -11.88 -20.04
N ALA A 47 -3.15 -10.64 -20.08
CA ALA A 47 -1.75 -10.28 -20.36
C ALA A 47 -0.89 -10.07 -19.09
N GLU A 48 -1.49 -10.23 -17.91
CA GLU A 48 -0.83 -10.08 -16.61
C GLU A 48 -0.62 -11.47 -15.97
N LEU A 49 0.45 -11.62 -15.21
CA LEU A 49 0.72 -12.83 -14.42
C LEU A 49 0.24 -12.67 -12.97
N PRO A 50 -0.53 -13.62 -12.44
CA PRO A 50 -0.92 -13.66 -11.04
C PRO A 50 0.21 -14.23 -10.18
N PHE A 51 0.76 -13.44 -9.27
CA PHE A 51 1.79 -13.91 -8.34
C PHE A 51 1.22 -14.34 -6.97
N GLY A 52 0.06 -13.82 -6.57
CA GLY A 52 -0.58 -14.13 -5.27
C GLY A 52 -0.87 -12.86 -4.47
N PRO A 53 -1.32 -12.94 -3.21
CA PRO A 53 -1.79 -11.78 -2.43
C PRO A 53 -0.65 -10.88 -1.91
N PHE A 54 0.53 -10.88 -2.53
CA PHE A 54 1.77 -10.22 -2.09
C PHE A 54 1.60 -8.71 -1.77
N GLY A 55 1.21 -8.41 -0.53
CA GLY A 55 0.93 -7.04 -0.09
C GLY A 55 -0.45 -6.50 -0.51
N CYS A 56 -1.32 -7.34 -1.06
CA CYS A 56 -2.68 -6.96 -1.45
C CYS A 56 -3.70 -7.34 -0.35
N ALA A 57 -4.78 -6.56 -0.26
CA ALA A 57 -5.89 -6.85 0.64
C ALA A 57 -6.51 -8.25 0.37
N LYS A 58 -7.18 -8.81 1.38
CA LYS A 58 -7.83 -10.12 1.28
C LYS A 58 -8.81 -10.16 0.11
N GLY A 59 -8.65 -11.15 -0.78
CA GLY A 59 -9.46 -11.29 -2.00
C GLY A 59 -8.87 -10.60 -3.24
N PHE A 60 -7.70 -9.97 -3.12
CA PHE A 60 -6.95 -9.40 -4.23
C PHE A 60 -5.62 -10.15 -4.43
N VAL A 61 -5.16 -10.18 -5.67
CA VAL A 61 -3.88 -10.74 -6.11
C VAL A 61 -3.03 -9.65 -6.76
N CYS A 62 -1.73 -9.80 -6.63
CA CYS A 62 -0.71 -9.01 -7.30
C CYS A 62 -0.62 -9.47 -8.76
N CYS A 63 -0.98 -8.57 -9.67
CA CYS A 63 -0.95 -8.77 -11.12
C CYS A 63 0.21 -8.00 -11.72
N VAL A 64 1.14 -8.70 -12.37
CA VAL A 64 2.33 -8.10 -12.95
C VAL A 64 2.21 -8.12 -14.46
N ALA A 65 2.50 -7.00 -15.12
CA ALA A 65 2.53 -6.95 -16.57
C ALA A 65 3.63 -7.88 -17.11
N HIS A 66 3.25 -8.80 -17.98
CA HIS A 66 4.23 -9.63 -18.69
C HIS A 66 4.75 -8.86 -19.90
N VAL A 67 5.83 -8.09 -19.69
CA VAL A 67 6.55 -7.42 -20.78
C VAL A 67 7.49 -8.47 -21.40
N PHE A 68 7.11 -8.98 -22.57
CA PHE A 68 8.01 -9.75 -23.44
C PHE A 68 9.05 -8.83 -24.08
#